data_AF-A0A1G2CHQ5-F1
#
_entry.id   AF-A0A1G2CHQ5-F1
#
_cell.length_a   1.000
_cell.length_b   1.000
_cell.length_c   1.000
_cell.angle_alpha   90.00
_cell.angle_beta   90.00
_cell.angle_gamma   90.00
#
_symmetry.space_group_name_H-M   'P 1'
#
loop_
_entity.id
_entity.type
_entity.pdbx_description
1 polymer ?
#
loop_
_entity_poly.entity_id
_entity_poly.type
_entity_poly.pdbx_seq_one_letter_code
_entity_poly.pdbx_strand_id
1 'polypeptide(L)'
;MPNSEEKFFEDLAKGADGSSRAPKLGEADGEAGGHHYKVKTDEKGSNGKTVVKKPADDEIAAEGKLTIDVYQTPTEIVIESAIAGVKPEDLDIDVSSDLITIKGERHHDEKIKEEDYFYQECYWGRFSRSVILPEEVDPDNASVNFKNGILTVKLPKLQKKKAKKLKVKAE
;
A
#
# COMPACT_ATOMS: atom_id res chain seq x y z
N MET A 1 2.94 -16.12 40.50
CA MET A 1 3.72 -17.04 39.65
C MET A 1 4.00 -16.30 38.35
N PRO A 2 5.25 -16.21 37.87
CA PRO A 2 5.54 -15.48 36.65
C PRO A 2 4.95 -16.19 35.43
N ASN A 3 4.47 -15.40 34.47
CA ASN A 3 3.77 -15.89 33.28
C ASN A 3 4.76 -16.55 32.29
N SER A 4 4.27 -17.44 31.43
CA SER A 4 5.11 -18.30 30.57
C SER A 4 6.08 -17.55 29.65
N GLU A 5 5.77 -16.30 29.30
CA GLU A 5 6.65 -15.45 28.49
C GLU A 5 7.85 -14.91 29.27
N GLU A 6 7.71 -14.58 30.56
CA GLU A 6 8.83 -14.06 31.37
C GLU A 6 9.88 -15.15 31.66
N LYS A 7 9.44 -16.40 31.82
CA LYS A 7 10.35 -17.56 31.96
C LYS A 7 11.15 -17.84 30.69
N PHE A 8 10.58 -17.56 29.53
CA PHE A 8 11.24 -17.77 28.24
C PHE A 8 12.42 -16.79 28.06
N PHE A 9 12.25 -15.53 28.46
CA PHE A 9 13.34 -14.54 28.40
C PHE A 9 14.42 -14.74 29.46
N GLU A 10 14.08 -15.27 30.64
CA GLU A 10 15.08 -15.65 31.66
C GLU A 10 15.95 -16.84 31.24
N ASP A 11 15.38 -17.83 30.52
CA ASP A 11 16.13 -19.00 30.02
C ASP A 11 17.06 -18.64 28.86
N LEU A 12 16.70 -17.61 28.07
CA LEU A 12 17.55 -17.11 26.98
C LEU A 12 18.78 -16.34 27.51
N ALA A 13 18.63 -15.64 28.64
CA ALA A 13 19.70 -14.84 29.25
C ALA A 13 20.75 -15.68 30.00
N LYS A 14 20.51 -16.99 30.22
CA LYS A 14 21.42 -17.88 30.96
C LYS A 14 22.30 -18.78 30.07
N GLY A 15 22.18 -18.69 28.75
CA GLY A 15 22.97 -19.48 27.80
C GLY A 15 24.21 -18.75 27.25
N ALA A 16 25.06 -18.21 28.13
CA ALA A 16 26.36 -17.64 27.75
C ALA A 16 27.51 -18.48 28.33
N ASP A 17 27.69 -19.69 27.83
CA ASP A 17 28.99 -20.36 27.85
C ASP A 17 29.19 -21.21 26.58
N GLY A 18 30.37 -21.08 25.99
CA GLY A 18 30.70 -21.72 24.73
C GLY A 18 30.98 -23.20 24.91
N SER A 19 30.22 -24.06 24.25
CA SER A 19 30.69 -25.35 23.74
C SER A 19 29.60 -26.04 22.92
N SER A 20 29.99 -26.47 21.72
CA SER A 20 29.46 -27.55 20.89
C SER A 20 28.11 -28.22 21.20
N ARG A 21 27.38 -28.44 20.08
CA ARG A 21 26.28 -29.40 19.81
C ARG A 21 24.87 -28.81 19.81
N ALA A 22 24.43 -28.42 18.62
CA ALA A 22 23.03 -28.26 18.30
C ALA A 22 22.29 -29.61 18.49
N PRO A 23 21.16 -29.65 19.22
CA PRO A 23 20.30 -30.83 19.22
C PRO A 23 19.55 -30.92 17.89
N LYS A 24 19.53 -32.13 17.31
CA LYS A 24 18.73 -32.46 16.13
C LYS A 24 17.25 -32.44 16.51
N LEU A 25 16.46 -31.57 15.86
CA LEU A 25 15.00 -31.65 15.91
C LEU A 25 14.51 -32.47 14.71
N GLY A 26 13.78 -33.54 15.02
CA GLY A 26 13.12 -34.42 14.08
C GLY A 26 11.82 -33.84 13.52
N GLU A 27 11.33 -34.53 12.49
CA GLU A 27 10.12 -34.22 11.73
C GLU A 27 8.88 -34.07 12.62
N ALA A 28 8.12 -33.00 12.39
CA ALA A 28 6.73 -32.88 12.81
C ALA A 28 5.94 -32.15 11.72
N ASP A 29 4.90 -32.82 11.23
CA ASP A 29 4.02 -32.34 10.17
C ASP A 29 2.95 -31.40 10.76
N GLY A 30 2.79 -30.22 10.15
CA GLY A 30 1.72 -29.29 10.48
C GLY A 30 1.41 -28.36 9.31
N GLU A 31 0.18 -28.43 8.79
CA GLU A 31 -0.32 -27.54 7.73
C GLU A 31 -0.84 -26.22 8.33
N ALA A 32 -0.21 -25.10 7.96
CA ALA A 32 -0.85 -23.79 7.88
C ALA A 32 -0.24 -23.01 6.71
N GLY A 33 -1.05 -22.69 5.71
CA GLY A 33 -0.66 -21.80 4.61
C GLY A 33 0.08 -22.46 3.44
N GLY A 34 -0.59 -23.38 2.74
CA GLY A 34 -0.64 -23.44 1.27
C GLY A 34 0.62 -23.33 0.41
N HIS A 35 1.83 -23.58 0.91
CA HIS A 35 3.05 -23.57 0.08
C HIS A 35 3.84 -24.87 0.20
N HIS A 36 3.71 -25.68 -0.85
CA HIS A 36 4.50 -26.87 -1.09
C HIS A 36 5.90 -26.47 -1.53
N TYR A 37 6.93 -26.79 -0.75
CA TYR A 37 8.33 -26.67 -1.20
C TYR A 37 8.84 -28.05 -1.63
N LYS A 38 9.27 -28.17 -2.89
CA LYS A 38 10.00 -29.35 -3.38
C LYS A 38 11.47 -29.04 -3.45
N VAL A 39 12.26 -29.72 -2.62
CA VAL A 39 13.73 -29.74 -2.74
C VAL A 39 14.11 -30.87 -3.69
N LYS A 40 14.84 -30.54 -4.76
CA LYS A 40 15.60 -31.53 -5.54
C LYS A 40 17.08 -31.30 -5.28
N THR A 41 17.74 -32.32 -4.76
CA THR A 41 19.21 -32.40 -4.69
C THR A 41 19.69 -33.23 -5.87
N ASP A 42 20.53 -32.65 -6.73
CA ASP A 42 21.39 -33.43 -7.60
C ASP A 42 22.84 -33.27 -7.14
N GLU A 43 23.49 -34.42 -7.00
CA GLU A 43 24.84 -34.58 -6.49
C GLU A 43 25.92 -34.15 -7.50
N LYS A 44 27.10 -33.86 -6.94
CA LYS A 44 28.45 -33.80 -7.53
C LYS A 44 28.89 -32.50 -8.19
N GLY A 45 29.83 -31.85 -7.50
CA GLY A 45 31.21 -31.87 -7.99
C GLY A 45 31.76 -30.57 -8.59
N SER A 46 32.70 -29.99 -7.84
CA SER A 46 33.77 -29.08 -8.25
C SER A 46 33.44 -27.59 -8.46
N ASN A 47 33.80 -26.83 -7.42
CA ASN A 47 34.58 -25.61 -7.49
C ASN A 47 34.17 -24.56 -8.54
N GLY A 48 33.05 -23.88 -8.27
CA GLY A 48 32.71 -22.60 -8.88
C GLY A 48 32.08 -21.72 -7.80
N LYS A 49 32.74 -20.62 -7.45
CA LYS A 49 32.28 -19.64 -6.47
C LYS A 49 30.88 -19.16 -6.88
N THR A 50 29.85 -19.70 -6.23
CA THR A 50 28.45 -19.36 -6.48
C THR A 50 28.23 -17.94 -5.99
N VAL A 51 28.27 -16.97 -6.90
CA VAL A 51 27.66 -15.67 -6.66
C VAL A 51 26.16 -15.93 -6.60
N VAL A 52 25.62 -16.00 -5.40
CA VAL A 52 24.17 -15.94 -5.18
C VAL A 52 23.73 -14.56 -5.67
N LYS A 53 23.33 -14.47 -6.94
CA LYS A 53 22.48 -13.38 -7.38
C LYS A 53 21.15 -13.61 -6.70
N LYS A 54 20.81 -12.74 -5.74
CA LYS A 54 19.43 -12.59 -5.27
C LYS A 54 18.57 -12.50 -6.55
N PRO A 55 17.62 -13.41 -6.77
CA PRO A 55 16.70 -13.24 -7.90
C PRO A 55 16.07 -11.86 -7.74
N ALA A 56 15.94 -11.14 -8.86
CA ALA A 56 15.22 -9.88 -8.87
C ALA A 56 13.79 -10.18 -8.43
N ASP A 57 13.54 -9.96 -7.14
CA ASP A 57 12.21 -9.92 -6.59
C ASP A 57 11.56 -8.70 -7.27
N ASP A 58 10.69 -8.95 -8.24
CA ASP A 58 9.63 -8.02 -8.60
C ASP A 58 8.78 -7.84 -7.33
N GLU A 59 9.28 -7.03 -6.40
CA GLU A 59 8.52 -6.50 -5.29
C GLU A 59 7.44 -5.64 -5.93
N ILE A 60 6.20 -6.13 -5.89
CA ILE A 60 5.05 -5.24 -5.92
C ILE A 60 5.16 -4.45 -4.62
N ALA A 61 5.95 -3.38 -4.64
CA ALA A 61 6.01 -2.40 -3.56
C ALA A 61 4.57 -1.97 -3.29
N ALA A 62 4.10 -2.20 -2.07
CA ALA A 62 2.74 -1.84 -1.70
C ALA A 62 2.55 -0.34 -1.95
N GLU A 63 1.65 0.00 -2.88
CA GLU A 63 1.39 1.37 -3.28
C GLU A 63 0.86 2.17 -2.08
N GLY A 64 1.42 3.35 -1.86
CA GLY A 64 1.05 4.23 -0.75
C GLY A 64 -0.42 4.63 -0.82
N LYS A 65 -1.07 4.70 0.33
CA LYS A 65 -2.46 5.14 0.41
C LYS A 65 -2.53 6.67 0.44
N LEU A 66 -3.10 7.28 -0.58
CA LEU A 66 -3.36 8.72 -0.56
C LEU A 66 -4.54 9.03 0.38
N THR A 67 -4.32 9.95 1.32
CA THR A 67 -5.37 10.51 2.18
C THR A 67 -6.12 11.60 1.45
N ILE A 68 -7.44 11.61 1.60
CA ILE A 68 -8.31 12.55 0.89
C ILE A 68 -9.46 12.98 1.81
N ASP A 69 -9.95 14.19 1.56
CA ASP A 69 -11.25 14.66 2.03
C ASP A 69 -12.20 14.70 0.84
N VAL A 70 -13.45 14.30 1.07
CA VAL A 70 -14.51 14.32 0.06
C VAL A 70 -15.73 15.01 0.66
N TYR A 71 -16.19 16.06 0.01
CA TYR A 71 -17.38 16.79 0.41
C TYR A 71 -18.15 17.29 -0.80
N GLN A 72 -19.30 17.93 -0.57
CA GLN A 72 -20.14 18.43 -1.65
C GLN A 72 -20.59 19.86 -1.39
N THR A 73 -20.78 20.59 -2.48
CA THR A 73 -21.56 21.83 -2.53
C THR A 73 -22.96 21.48 -3.11
N PRO A 74 -23.87 22.46 -3.27
CA PRO A 74 -25.13 22.21 -3.95
C PRO A 74 -24.97 21.71 -5.39
N THR A 75 -23.87 22.07 -6.06
CA THR A 75 -23.67 21.82 -7.50
C THR A 75 -22.49 20.91 -7.82
N GLU A 76 -21.58 20.66 -6.88
CA GLU A 76 -20.33 19.94 -7.12
C GLU A 76 -20.02 18.93 -6.02
N ILE A 77 -19.25 17.90 -6.35
CA ILE A 77 -18.45 17.11 -5.41
C ILE A 77 -17.03 17.67 -5.45
N VAL A 78 -16.41 17.82 -4.29
CA VAL A 78 -15.05 18.35 -4.14
C VAL A 78 -14.19 17.31 -3.42
N ILE A 79 -13.01 17.07 -3.95
CA ILE A 79 -12.01 16.17 -3.37
C ILE A 79 -10.74 16.95 -3.13
N GLU A 80 -10.22 16.88 -1.91
CA GLU A 80 -9.00 17.56 -1.51
C GLU A 80 -7.98 16.60 -0.93
N SER A 81 -6.70 16.84 -1.21
CA SER A 81 -5.61 16.03 -0.68
C SER A 81 -4.34 16.84 -0.48
N ALA A 82 -3.66 16.63 0.64
CA ALA A 82 -2.32 17.16 0.87
C ALA A 82 -1.28 16.23 0.21
N ILE A 83 -0.61 16.73 -0.81
CA ILE A 83 0.38 16.01 -1.62
C ILE A 83 1.68 16.82 -1.65
N ALA A 84 2.40 16.83 -0.52
CA ALA A 84 3.67 17.54 -0.41
C ALA A 84 4.77 16.89 -1.27
N GLY A 85 5.61 17.73 -1.88
CA GLY A 85 6.82 17.31 -2.59
C GLY A 85 6.60 16.68 -3.97
N VAL A 86 5.36 16.65 -4.47
CA VAL A 86 5.01 16.08 -5.78
C VAL A 86 4.87 17.22 -6.79
N LYS A 87 5.40 17.03 -7.99
CA LYS A 87 5.20 17.98 -9.09
C LYS A 87 3.88 17.69 -9.81
N PRO A 88 3.22 18.70 -10.40
CA PRO A 88 1.98 18.48 -11.16
C PRO A 88 2.10 17.40 -12.23
N GLU A 89 3.24 17.31 -12.90
CA GLU A 89 3.53 16.31 -13.94
C GLU A 89 3.63 14.87 -13.42
N ASP A 90 3.84 14.68 -12.12
CA ASP A 90 3.91 13.38 -11.46
C ASP A 90 2.54 12.95 -10.90
N LEU A 91 1.46 13.69 -11.21
CA LEU A 91 0.09 13.37 -10.83
C LEU A 91 -0.71 12.88 -12.03
N ASP A 92 -1.44 11.80 -11.83
CA ASP A 92 -2.37 11.22 -12.81
C ASP A 92 -3.77 11.13 -12.19
N ILE A 93 -4.75 11.71 -12.86
CA ILE A 93 -6.13 11.84 -12.36
C ILE A 93 -7.09 11.35 -13.44
N ASP A 94 -7.68 10.18 -13.19
CA ASP A 94 -8.70 9.58 -14.03
C ASP A 94 -10.09 9.87 -13.45
N VAL A 95 -11.00 10.43 -14.24
CA VAL A 95 -12.39 10.71 -13.84
C VAL A 95 -13.36 10.04 -14.80
N SER A 96 -14.36 9.38 -14.23
CA SER A 96 -15.54 8.86 -14.92
C SER A 96 -16.81 9.39 -14.24
N SER A 97 -17.99 8.98 -14.71
CA SER A 97 -19.27 9.46 -14.19
C SER A 97 -19.47 9.21 -12.69
N ASP A 98 -18.94 8.13 -12.15
CA ASP A 98 -19.21 7.63 -10.80
C ASP A 98 -17.95 7.20 -10.04
N LEU A 99 -16.77 7.37 -10.64
CA LEU A 99 -15.48 7.01 -10.04
C LEU A 99 -14.41 8.03 -10.41
N ILE A 100 -13.59 8.40 -9.44
CA ILE A 100 -12.34 9.12 -9.64
C ILE A 100 -11.18 8.33 -9.05
N THR A 101 -10.05 8.32 -9.76
CA THR A 101 -8.79 7.74 -9.30
C THR A 101 -7.69 8.80 -9.37
N ILE A 102 -6.97 8.96 -8.27
CA ILE A 102 -5.82 9.86 -8.15
C ILE A 102 -4.59 9.00 -7.88
N LYS A 103 -3.56 9.16 -8.70
CA LYS A 103 -2.27 8.48 -8.59
C LYS A 103 -1.13 9.50 -8.63
N GLY A 104 0.02 9.12 -8.11
CA GLY A 104 1.25 9.86 -8.33
C GLY A 104 2.44 9.22 -7.63
N GLU A 105 3.57 9.92 -7.60
CA GLU A 105 4.80 9.45 -6.98
C GLU A 105 5.48 10.54 -6.15
N ARG A 106 5.94 10.20 -4.94
CA ARG A 106 6.79 11.05 -4.10
C ARG A 106 8.25 10.63 -4.26
N HIS A 107 9.07 11.50 -4.82
CA HIS A 107 10.50 11.24 -4.98
C HIS A 107 11.29 11.63 -3.72
N HIS A 108 12.26 10.81 -3.36
CA HIS A 108 13.28 11.10 -2.35
C HIS A 108 14.63 11.12 -3.03
N ASP A 109 15.14 12.32 -3.32
CA ASP A 109 16.39 12.49 -4.08
C ASP A 109 17.63 12.12 -3.27
N GLU A 110 17.52 12.12 -1.94
CA GLU A 110 18.62 11.80 -1.04
C GLU A 110 18.76 10.30 -0.80
N LYS A 111 20.00 9.80 -0.93
CA LYS A 111 20.34 8.42 -0.60
C LYS A 111 20.98 8.39 0.77
N ILE A 112 20.13 8.31 1.80
CA ILE A 112 20.53 8.10 3.19
C ILE A 112 20.45 6.59 3.45
N LYS A 113 21.42 6.03 4.17
CA LYS A 113 21.36 4.62 4.54
C LYS A 113 20.35 4.42 5.66
N GLU A 114 19.72 3.25 5.69
CA GLU A 114 18.74 2.89 6.73
C GLU A 114 19.31 3.04 8.16
N GLU A 115 20.57 2.65 8.37
CA GLU A 115 21.29 2.75 9.65
C GLU A 115 21.51 4.19 10.15
N ASP A 116 21.43 5.18 9.25
CA ASP A 116 21.66 6.59 9.57
C ASP A 116 20.36 7.33 9.95
N TYR A 117 19.19 6.69 9.80
CA TYR A 117 17.93 7.25 10.26
C TYR A 117 17.75 7.02 11.76
N PHE A 118 17.43 8.08 12.51
CA PHE A 118 16.84 7.92 13.83
C PHE A 118 15.38 7.45 13.74
N TYR A 119 14.61 8.04 12.80
CA TYR A 119 13.24 7.69 12.47
C TYR A 119 12.97 8.05 11.01
N GLN A 120 12.11 7.27 10.34
CA GLN A 120 11.66 7.51 8.97
C GLN A 120 10.14 7.34 8.90
N GLU A 121 9.41 8.43 9.02
CA GLU A 121 7.92 8.42 9.00
C GLU A 121 7.36 8.91 7.65
N CYS A 122 8.16 9.65 6.88
CA CYS A 122 7.77 10.13 5.57
C CYS A 122 7.66 8.97 4.58
N TYR A 123 6.52 8.89 3.90
CA TYR A 123 6.32 7.95 2.81
C TYR A 123 6.92 8.48 1.51
N TRP A 124 7.75 7.65 0.85
CA TRP A 124 8.32 7.89 -0.47
C TRP A 124 7.92 6.77 -1.42
N GLY A 125 7.66 7.11 -2.68
CA GLY A 125 7.19 6.17 -3.70
C GLY A 125 5.79 6.47 -4.22
N ARG A 126 5.24 5.51 -4.97
CA ARG A 126 3.96 5.62 -5.68
C ARG A 126 2.80 5.60 -4.71
N PHE A 127 1.77 6.40 -4.95
CA PHE A 127 0.54 6.38 -4.18
C PHE A 127 -0.68 6.37 -5.09
N SER A 128 -1.78 5.81 -4.59
CA SER A 128 -3.06 5.88 -5.27
C SER A 128 -4.25 5.95 -4.32
N ARG A 129 -5.37 6.46 -4.85
CA ARG A 129 -6.68 6.37 -4.23
C ARG A 129 -7.78 6.43 -5.28
N SER A 130 -8.70 5.47 -5.22
CA SER A 130 -9.95 5.48 -5.99
C SER A 130 -11.14 5.72 -5.07
N VAL A 131 -12.10 6.51 -5.56
CA VAL A 131 -13.29 6.93 -4.82
C VAL A 131 -14.51 6.73 -5.69
N ILE A 132 -15.44 5.91 -5.23
CA ILE A 132 -16.79 5.83 -5.80
C ILE A 132 -17.53 7.09 -5.36
N LEU A 133 -18.06 7.82 -6.33
CA LEU A 133 -18.76 9.07 -6.12
C LEU A 133 -20.19 8.80 -5.63
N PRO A 134 -20.70 9.57 -4.65
CA PRO A 134 -22.06 9.40 -4.14
C PRO A 134 -23.16 9.85 -5.12
N GLU A 135 -22.82 10.65 -6.13
CA GLU A 135 -23.72 11.09 -7.21
C GLU A 135 -22.94 11.11 -8.53
N GLU A 136 -23.65 10.94 -9.65
CA GLU A 136 -23.05 11.08 -10.99
C GLU A 136 -22.53 12.51 -11.22
N VAL A 137 -21.35 12.63 -11.82
CA VAL A 137 -20.70 13.91 -12.15
C VAL A 137 -20.49 14.06 -13.65
N ASP A 138 -20.24 15.29 -14.08
CA ASP A 138 -19.88 15.67 -15.45
C ASP A 138 -18.35 15.78 -15.57
N PRO A 139 -17.65 14.75 -16.09
CA PRO A 139 -16.19 14.74 -16.16
C PRO A 139 -15.65 15.79 -17.13
N ASP A 140 -16.40 16.12 -18.19
CA ASP A 140 -15.96 17.06 -19.24
C ASP A 140 -15.82 18.49 -18.71
N ASN A 141 -16.56 18.81 -17.63
CA ASN A 141 -16.53 20.11 -16.96
C ASN A 141 -15.82 20.08 -15.60
N ALA A 142 -15.10 19.00 -15.29
CA ALA A 142 -14.29 18.92 -14.08
C ALA A 142 -13.14 19.95 -14.09
N SER A 143 -12.73 20.39 -12.91
CA SER A 143 -11.57 21.28 -12.77
C SER A 143 -10.63 20.79 -11.68
N VAL A 144 -9.33 20.99 -11.90
CA VAL A 144 -8.26 20.60 -10.98
C VAL A 144 -7.40 21.81 -10.68
N ASN A 145 -7.06 21.98 -9.40
CA ASN A 145 -6.08 22.96 -8.95
C ASN A 145 -5.05 22.26 -8.07
N PHE A 146 -3.78 22.59 -8.26
CA PHE A 146 -2.71 22.16 -7.36
C PHE A 146 -1.90 23.37 -6.93
N LYS A 147 -2.00 23.73 -5.66
CA LYS A 147 -1.37 24.94 -5.12
C LYS A 147 -0.84 24.66 -3.73
N ASN A 148 0.42 25.05 -3.49
CA ASN A 148 1.09 24.92 -2.20
C ASN A 148 1.04 23.47 -1.64
N GLY A 149 1.15 22.47 -2.51
CA GLY A 149 1.08 21.06 -2.13
C GLY A 149 -0.32 20.54 -1.81
N ILE A 150 -1.38 21.30 -2.09
CA ILE A 150 -2.77 20.86 -1.93
C ILE A 150 -3.39 20.66 -3.30
N LEU A 151 -3.90 19.45 -3.55
CA LEU A 151 -4.70 19.09 -4.70
C LEU A 151 -6.18 19.33 -4.36
N THR A 152 -6.88 20.06 -5.21
CA THR A 152 -8.33 20.27 -5.15
C THR A 152 -8.93 19.90 -6.50
N VAL A 153 -9.79 18.87 -6.51
CA VAL A 153 -10.56 18.45 -7.69
C VAL A 153 -12.02 18.81 -7.46
N LYS A 154 -12.62 19.53 -8.41
CA LYS A 154 -14.06 19.88 -8.40
C LYS A 154 -14.77 19.19 -9.54
N LEU A 155 -15.82 18.47 -9.19
CA LEU A 155 -16.60 17.62 -10.09
C LEU A 155 -18.05 18.12 -10.12
N PRO A 156 -18.49 18.83 -11.17
CA PRO A 156 -19.87 19.26 -11.30
C PRO A 156 -20.83 18.07 -11.30
N LYS A 157 -21.93 18.14 -10.55
CA LYS A 157 -22.94 17.08 -10.49
C LYS A 157 -23.74 17.05 -11.79
N LEU A 158 -23.98 15.86 -12.33
CA LEU A 158 -24.96 15.69 -13.41
C LEU A 158 -26.34 16.07 -12.85
N GLN A 159 -27.02 17.03 -13.50
CA GLN A 159 -28.32 17.56 -13.08
C GLN A 159 -29.26 16.47 -12.55
N LYS A 160 -29.76 16.64 -11.31
CA LYS A 160 -30.69 15.70 -10.66
C LYS A 160 -31.89 15.47 -11.57
N LYS A 161 -32.00 14.25 -12.13
CA LYS A 161 -33.24 13.79 -12.76
C LYS A 161 -34.35 14.02 -11.75
N LYS A 162 -35.32 14.90 -12.08
CA LYS A 162 -36.51 15.13 -11.24
C LYS A 162 -37.08 13.76 -10.89
N ALA A 163 -37.18 13.45 -9.60
CA ALA A 163 -37.70 12.17 -9.14
C ALA A 163 -39.03 11.87 -9.84
N LYS A 164 -39.09 10.80 -10.63
CA LYS A 164 -40.33 10.37 -11.27
C LYS A 164 -41.13 9.57 -10.25
N LYS A 165 -42.29 10.09 -9.83
CA LYS A 165 -43.26 9.29 -9.07
C LYS A 165 -43.80 8.20 -9.98
N LEU A 166 -43.54 6.94 -9.64
CA LEU A 166 -44.14 5.80 -10.29
C LEU A 166 -45.55 5.58 -9.71
N LYS A 167 -46.54 5.35 -10.56
CA LYS A 167 -47.87 4.89 -10.14
C LYS A 167 -47.88 3.37 -10.17
N VAL A 168 -48.17 2.74 -9.04
CA VAL A 168 -48.42 1.29 -8.97
C VAL A 168 -49.75 1.02 -9.66
N LYS A 169 -49.75 0.12 -10.64
CA LYS A 169 -50.98 -0.46 -11.20
C LYS A 169 -51.15 -1.86 -10.58
N ALA A 170 -52.34 -2.13 -10.08
CA ALA A 170 -52.76 -3.48 -9.68
C ALA A 170 -53.62 -4.07 -10.82
N GLU A 171 -53.42 -5.34 -11.13
CA GLU A 171 -54.38 -6.18 -11.86
C GLU A 171 -55.34 -6.86 -10.86
#